data_AF-A0A9N9ED32-F1
#
_entry.id   AF-A0A9N9ED32-F1
#
_cell.length_a   1.000
_cell.length_b   1.000
_cell.length_c   1.000
_cell.angle_alpha   90.00
_cell.angle_beta   90.00
_cell.angle_gamma   90.00
#
_symmetry.space_group_name_H-M   'P 1'
#
loop_
_entity.id
_entity.type
_entity.pdbx_description
1 polymer ?
#
loop_
_entity_poly.entity_id
_entity_poly.type
_entity_poly.pdbx_seq_one_letter_code
_entity_poly.pdbx_strand_id
1 'polypeptide(L)'
;MSKKTKLIISEKEIDILAEKSLREAKNFSNVEIIRKKYLEKGGVISQLFQQISQERDLDKRKKLDIYLEGKKYPLASLHPITQIIQKIYAIFLLLGYQVAESTEIETEEYNFNKLNIPTEHPARDMHDTFYLNANLLLRTHTSNTQIRVMESNPNQELKVITAGKVYRRDEDDATHTHQFTQIEGFVVGRDISFSHLKAWKWTPNALLAKEKAVISAKKTG
;
A
#
# COMPACT_ATOMS: atom_id res chain seq x y z
N MET A 1 -31.96 -1.03 54.93
CA MET A 1 -32.26 0.05 53.95
C MET A 1 -32.06 1.40 54.62
N SER A 2 -31.23 2.24 53.98
CA SER A 2 -31.19 3.71 53.96
C SER A 2 -31.66 4.53 55.18
N LYS A 3 -30.76 5.35 55.72
CA LYS A 3 -31.09 6.76 56.02
C LYS A 3 -30.09 7.67 55.33
N LYS A 4 -30.59 8.47 54.39
CA LYS A 4 -29.89 9.61 53.76
C LYS A 4 -29.57 10.67 54.82
N THR A 5 -28.43 11.32 54.69
CA THR A 5 -28.23 12.69 55.20
C THR A 5 -27.82 13.57 54.02
N LYS A 6 -28.67 14.56 53.72
CA LYS A 6 -28.52 15.51 52.63
C LYS A 6 -27.99 16.80 53.26
N LEU A 7 -26.73 17.15 53.04
CA LEU A 7 -26.20 18.47 53.35
C LEU A 7 -26.45 19.35 52.12
N ILE A 8 -27.49 20.18 52.19
CA ILE A 8 -27.76 21.24 51.22
C ILE A 8 -27.19 22.50 51.85
N ILE A 9 -25.98 22.88 51.43
CA ILE A 9 -25.54 24.27 51.54
C ILE A 9 -26.20 24.95 50.35
N SER A 10 -26.99 26.00 50.60
CA SER A 10 -27.69 26.71 49.52
C SER A 10 -26.69 27.47 48.63
N GLU A 11 -26.98 27.64 47.34
CA GLU A 11 -26.13 28.45 46.42
C GLU A 11 -25.81 29.84 47.01
N LYS A 12 -26.78 30.45 47.70
CA LYS A 12 -26.59 31.71 48.40
C LYS A 12 -25.51 31.68 49.48
N GLU A 13 -25.37 30.57 50.21
CA GLU A 13 -24.32 30.43 51.22
C GLU A 13 -22.94 30.25 50.58
N ILE A 14 -22.85 29.61 49.42
CA ILE A 14 -21.61 29.48 48.64
C ILE A 14 -21.18 30.85 48.12
N ASP A 15 -22.11 31.65 47.58
CA ASP A 15 -21.82 33.00 47.09
C ASP A 15 -21.37 33.94 48.22
N ILE A 16 -22.02 33.87 49.39
CA ILE A 16 -21.63 34.65 50.58
C ILE A 16 -20.22 34.24 51.04
N LEU A 17 -19.90 32.95 51.03
CA LEU A 17 -18.57 32.46 51.41
C LEU A 17 -17.50 32.89 50.39
N ALA A 18 -17.84 32.87 49.10
CA ALA A 18 -16.96 33.29 48.01
C ALA A 18 -16.67 34.79 48.06
N GLU A 19 -17.69 35.63 48.27
CA GLU A 19 -17.51 37.08 48.43
C GLU A 19 -16.69 37.44 49.67
N LYS A 20 -16.92 36.75 50.79
CA LYS A 20 -16.15 36.97 52.02
C LYS A 20 -14.68 36.59 51.84
N SER A 21 -14.42 35.49 51.13
CA SER A 21 -13.07 35.04 50.77
C SER A 21 -12.38 36.00 49.79
N LEU A 22 -13.11 36.55 48.82
CA LEU A 22 -12.61 37.56 47.88
C LEU A 22 -12.31 38.91 48.56
N ARG A 23 -13.10 39.31 49.56
CA ARG A 23 -12.82 40.50 50.40
C ARG A 23 -11.58 40.30 51.26
N GLU A 24 -11.39 39.11 51.84
CA GLU A 24 -10.18 38.76 52.59
C GLU A 24 -8.93 38.72 51.69
N ALA A 25 -9.08 38.32 50.42
CA ALA A 25 -7.99 38.27 49.44
C ALA A 25 -7.55 39.65 48.91
N LYS A 26 -8.35 40.70 49.06
CA LYS A 26 -7.97 42.09 48.67
C LYS A 26 -6.90 42.72 49.57
N ASN A 27 -6.64 42.15 50.75
CA ASN A 27 -5.48 42.51 51.56
C ASN A 27 -4.27 41.69 51.09
N PHE A 28 -3.50 42.26 50.17
CA PHE A 28 -2.45 41.62 49.36
C PHE A 28 -1.25 41.00 50.11
N SER A 29 -1.27 40.87 51.44
CA SER A 29 -0.26 40.15 52.23
C SER A 29 -0.64 38.70 52.60
N ASN A 30 -1.91 38.30 52.39
CA ASN A 30 -2.44 37.06 52.98
C ASN A 30 -2.75 35.92 51.98
N VAL A 31 -2.54 36.10 50.67
CA VAL A 31 -2.95 35.10 49.67
C VAL A 31 -2.21 33.76 49.84
N GLU A 32 -0.91 33.78 50.17
CA GLU A 32 -0.16 32.56 50.48
C GLU A 32 -0.59 31.89 51.78
N ILE A 33 -0.94 32.69 52.80
CA ILE A 33 -1.40 32.19 54.10
C ILE A 33 -2.78 31.54 53.96
N ILE A 34 -3.69 32.17 53.21
CA ILE A 34 -5.01 31.64 52.88
C ILE A 34 -4.88 30.36 52.05
N ARG A 35 -4.02 30.36 51.03
CA ARG A 35 -3.73 29.17 50.21
C ARG A 35 -3.25 27.99 51.07
N LYS A 36 -2.32 28.25 52.00
CA LYS A 36 -1.79 27.22 52.92
C LYS A 36 -2.88 26.69 53.87
N LYS A 37 -3.69 27.59 54.44
CA LYS A 37 -4.81 27.26 55.35
C LYS A 37 -5.89 26.38 54.72
N TYR A 38 -6.18 26.55 53.42
CA TYR A 38 -7.18 25.73 52.71
C TYR A 38 -6.60 24.44 52.12
N LEU A 39 -5.30 24.41 51.78
CA LEU A 39 -4.60 23.18 51.39
C LEU A 39 -4.48 22.20 52.58
N GLU A 40 -4.21 22.71 53.78
CA GLU A 40 -4.07 21.89 55.01
C GLU A 40 -5.40 21.31 55.50
N LYS A 41 -6.55 21.91 55.16
CA LYS A 41 -7.85 21.50 55.71
C LYS A 41 -8.47 20.23 55.13
N GLY A 42 -7.92 19.67 54.06
CA GLY A 42 -8.45 18.45 53.42
C GLY A 42 -9.87 18.60 52.86
N GLY A 43 -10.21 17.82 51.84
CA GLY A 43 -11.54 17.83 51.21
C GLY A 43 -11.61 18.56 49.85
N VAL A 44 -12.83 18.85 49.42
CA VAL A 44 -13.19 19.24 48.04
C VAL A 44 -12.41 20.46 47.53
N ILE A 45 -12.16 21.44 48.40
CA ILE A 45 -11.44 22.68 48.03
C ILE A 45 -9.96 22.39 47.70
N SER A 46 -9.31 21.50 48.47
CA SER A 46 -7.91 21.10 48.21
C SER A 46 -7.79 20.33 46.90
N GLN A 47 -8.74 19.43 46.63
CA GLN A 47 -8.82 18.70 45.36
C GLN A 47 -9.00 19.66 44.18
N LEU A 48 -9.90 20.64 44.29
CA LEU A 48 -10.13 21.64 43.25
C LEU A 48 -8.89 22.50 42.97
N PHE A 49 -8.16 22.92 44.02
CA PHE A 49 -6.90 23.66 43.85
C PHE A 49 -5.80 22.83 43.20
N GLN A 50 -5.72 21.54 43.51
CA GLN A 50 -4.78 20.62 42.88
C GLN A 50 -5.14 20.41 41.40
N GLN A 51 -6.42 20.28 41.07
CA GLN A 51 -6.93 20.16 39.70
C GLN A 51 -6.62 21.41 38.87
N ILE A 52 -6.93 22.61 39.39
CA ILE A 52 -6.61 23.89 38.73
C ILE A 52 -5.09 24.07 38.53
N SER A 53 -4.28 23.61 39.48
CA SER A 53 -2.80 23.68 39.34
C SER A 53 -2.32 22.74 38.22
N GLN A 54 -2.85 21.53 38.15
CA GLN A 54 -2.53 20.56 37.08
C GLN A 54 -3.00 21.05 35.70
N GLU A 55 -4.19 21.64 35.59
CA GLU A 55 -4.68 22.26 34.35
C GLU A 55 -3.81 23.43 33.91
N ARG A 56 -3.41 24.31 34.83
CA ARG A 56 -2.47 25.41 34.52
C ARG A 56 -1.09 24.93 34.09
N ASP A 57 -0.60 23.83 34.66
CA ASP A 57 0.67 23.25 34.25
C ASP A 57 0.55 22.46 32.93
N LEU A 58 -0.64 21.98 32.56
CA LEU A 58 -0.95 21.45 31.23
C LEU A 58 -0.97 22.58 30.18
N ASP A 59 -1.59 23.72 30.48
CA ASP A 59 -1.62 24.91 29.61
C ASP A 59 -0.23 25.53 29.39
N LYS A 60 0.69 25.34 30.34
CA LYS A 60 2.10 25.75 30.23
C LYS A 60 2.96 24.81 29.40
N ARG A 61 2.53 23.57 29.15
CA ARG A 61 3.23 22.72 28.18
C ARG A 61 3.10 23.43 26.85
N LYS A 62 4.22 23.69 26.16
CA LYS A 62 4.24 24.30 24.83
C LYS A 62 3.11 23.68 24.01
N LYS A 63 2.13 24.49 23.58
CA LYS A 63 1.08 24.05 22.65
C LYS A 63 1.80 23.41 21.46
N LEU A 64 1.67 22.10 21.34
CA LEU A 64 2.27 21.35 20.25
C LEU A 64 1.59 21.83 18.98
N ASP A 65 2.35 22.45 18.08
CA ASP A 65 1.83 22.81 16.78
C ASP A 65 1.71 21.52 15.96
N ILE A 66 0.47 21.04 15.82
CA ILE A 66 0.13 19.82 15.07
C ILE A 66 0.28 20.00 13.56
N TYR A 67 0.47 21.24 13.08
CA TYR A 67 0.73 21.55 11.68
C TYR A 67 2.23 21.58 11.36
N LEU A 68 3.11 21.52 12.38
CA LEU A 68 4.54 21.44 12.16
C LEU A 68 4.86 20.12 11.44
N GLU A 69 5.64 20.21 10.36
CA GLU A 69 6.07 19.02 9.63
C GLU A 69 6.88 18.12 10.57
N GLY A 70 6.36 16.91 10.80
CA GLY A 70 7.07 15.87 11.51
C GLY A 70 8.32 15.42 10.75
N LYS A 71 9.16 14.64 11.43
CA LYS A 71 10.33 14.02 10.81
C LYS A 71 9.88 13.08 9.68
N LYS A 72 10.15 13.46 8.43
CA LYS A 72 9.82 12.66 7.24
C LYS A 72 10.79 11.49 7.12
N TYR A 73 10.25 10.28 6.98
CA TYR A 73 11.01 9.11 6.56
C TYR A 73 10.81 8.90 5.06
N PRO A 74 11.84 8.48 4.31
CA PRO A 74 11.68 8.20 2.90
C PRO A 74 10.65 7.08 2.71
N LEU A 75 9.66 7.33 1.86
CA LEU A 75 8.69 6.31 1.47
C LEU A 75 9.32 5.38 0.44
N ALA A 76 9.15 4.07 0.61
CA ALA A 76 9.53 3.10 -0.40
C ALA A 76 8.64 3.26 -1.64
N SER A 77 9.22 3.03 -2.82
CA SER A 77 8.49 3.03 -4.09
C SER A 77 8.68 1.69 -4.79
N LEU A 78 7.61 1.18 -5.40
CA LEU A 78 7.70 0.00 -6.25
C LEU A 78 8.41 0.34 -7.56
N HIS A 79 9.19 -0.62 -8.07
CA HIS A 79 9.79 -0.48 -9.39
C HIS A 79 8.70 -0.27 -10.46
N PRO A 80 8.90 0.62 -11.46
CA PRO A 80 7.88 0.89 -12.48
C PRO A 80 7.36 -0.36 -13.20
N ILE A 81 8.25 -1.30 -13.52
CA ILE A 81 7.88 -2.59 -14.13
C ILE A 81 6.91 -3.35 -13.21
N THR A 82 7.19 -3.44 -11.91
CA THR A 82 6.32 -4.10 -10.93
C THR A 82 4.94 -3.43 -10.88
N GLN A 83 4.88 -2.11 -10.93
CA GLN A 83 3.60 -1.37 -10.95
C GLN A 83 2.79 -1.69 -12.22
N ILE A 84 3.45 -1.78 -13.38
CA ILE A 84 2.80 -2.12 -14.65
C ILE A 84 2.28 -3.56 -14.62
N ILE A 85 3.09 -4.52 -14.16
CA ILE A 85 2.68 -5.92 -14.01
C ILE A 85 1.45 -6.02 -13.11
N GLN A 86 1.47 -5.39 -11.94
CA GLN A 86 0.33 -5.41 -11.00
C GLN A 86 -0.94 -4.84 -11.64
N LYS A 87 -0.85 -3.75 -12.40
CA LYS A 87 -1.99 -3.17 -13.11
C LYS A 87 -2.55 -4.13 -14.17
N ILE A 88 -1.67 -4.78 -14.94
CA ILE A 88 -2.08 -5.74 -15.97
C ILE A 88 -2.72 -6.97 -15.31
N TYR A 89 -2.09 -7.54 -14.29
CA TYR A 89 -2.66 -8.65 -13.51
C TYR A 89 -4.03 -8.31 -12.95
N ALA A 90 -4.20 -7.12 -12.36
CA ALA A 90 -5.51 -6.70 -11.85
C ALA A 90 -6.60 -6.70 -12.94
N ILE A 91 -6.29 -6.26 -14.15
CA ILE A 91 -7.23 -6.29 -15.29
C ILE A 91 -7.60 -7.74 -15.66
N PHE A 92 -6.59 -8.60 -15.82
CA PHE A 92 -6.82 -9.97 -16.27
C PHE A 92 -7.46 -10.87 -15.21
N LEU A 93 -7.17 -10.64 -13.93
CA LEU A 93 -7.86 -11.29 -12.81
C LEU A 93 -9.37 -10.98 -12.83
N LEU A 94 -9.76 -9.74 -13.12
CA LEU A 94 -11.17 -9.36 -13.28
C LEU A 94 -11.85 -10.06 -14.49
N LEU A 95 -11.07 -10.43 -15.50
CA LEU A 95 -11.55 -11.20 -16.66
C LEU A 95 -11.54 -12.72 -16.42
N GLY A 96 -11.20 -13.16 -15.20
CA GLY A 96 -11.18 -14.57 -14.81
C GLY A 96 -9.93 -15.33 -15.24
N TYR A 97 -8.82 -14.62 -15.52
CA TYR A 97 -7.52 -15.27 -15.76
C TYR A 97 -6.87 -15.62 -14.44
N GLN A 98 -6.10 -16.70 -14.45
CA GLN A 98 -5.24 -17.10 -13.34
C GLN A 98 -3.81 -16.62 -13.62
N VAL A 99 -3.07 -16.30 -12.56
CA VAL A 99 -1.66 -15.94 -12.68
C VAL A 99 -0.82 -17.21 -12.51
N ALA A 100 0.11 -17.45 -13.43
CA ALA A 100 1.06 -18.56 -13.35
C ALA A 100 2.49 -18.07 -13.56
N GLU A 101 3.43 -18.71 -12.87
CA GLU A 101 4.87 -18.44 -13.00
C GLU A 101 5.63 -19.75 -13.21
N SER A 102 6.77 -19.65 -13.88
CA SER A 102 7.66 -20.79 -14.19
C SER A 102 9.10 -20.37 -13.96
N THR A 103 10.00 -21.36 -13.97
CA THR A 103 11.44 -21.17 -13.86
C THR A 103 12.01 -20.31 -15.00
N GLU A 104 13.08 -19.57 -14.69
CA GLU A 104 13.84 -18.77 -15.66
C GLU A 104 14.88 -19.61 -16.41
N ILE A 105 15.45 -20.62 -15.74
CA ILE A 105 16.27 -21.65 -16.38
C ILE A 105 15.32 -22.72 -16.94
N GLU A 106 15.51 -23.04 -18.22
CA GLU A 106 14.63 -23.94 -18.95
C GLU A 106 15.43 -24.90 -19.84
N THR A 107 14.76 -25.98 -20.24
CA THR A 107 15.29 -26.93 -21.23
C THR A 107 14.89 -26.52 -22.65
N GLU A 108 15.64 -26.96 -23.66
CA GLU A 108 15.27 -26.74 -25.07
C GLU A 108 13.87 -27.30 -25.40
N GLU A 109 13.48 -28.39 -24.73
CA GLU A 109 12.18 -29.02 -24.91
C GLU A 109 11.03 -28.06 -24.62
N TYR A 110 11.07 -27.40 -23.46
CA TYR A 110 10.03 -26.49 -23.00
C TYR A 110 10.17 -25.08 -23.55
N ASN A 111 11.38 -24.64 -23.89
CA ASN A 111 11.58 -23.32 -24.49
C ASN A 111 11.35 -23.32 -26.01
N PHE A 112 11.49 -24.46 -26.71
CA PHE A 112 11.39 -24.46 -28.17
C PHE A 112 10.60 -25.64 -28.74
N ASN A 113 10.96 -26.90 -28.47
CA ASN A 113 10.37 -28.06 -29.16
C ASN A 113 8.84 -28.10 -29.02
N LYS A 114 8.33 -27.96 -27.78
CA LYS A 114 6.89 -27.98 -27.49
C LYS A 114 6.13 -26.76 -28.00
N LEU A 115 6.83 -25.71 -28.44
CA LEU A 115 6.26 -24.54 -29.11
C LEU A 115 6.32 -24.64 -30.63
N ASN A 116 6.63 -25.83 -31.17
CA ASN A 116 6.74 -26.09 -32.60
C ASN A 116 7.84 -25.24 -33.27
N ILE A 117 8.93 -24.97 -32.55
CA ILE A 117 10.12 -24.28 -33.07
C ILE A 117 11.18 -25.37 -33.31
N PRO A 118 11.48 -25.82 -34.54
CA PRO A 118 12.45 -26.88 -34.80
C PRO A 118 13.91 -26.41 -34.63
N THR A 119 14.86 -27.35 -34.58
CA THR A 119 16.31 -27.07 -34.38
C THR A 119 16.89 -26.10 -35.41
N GLU A 120 16.44 -26.20 -36.67
CA GLU A 120 16.89 -25.35 -37.78
C GLU A 120 16.25 -23.95 -37.78
N HIS A 121 15.45 -23.61 -36.77
CA HIS A 121 14.76 -22.33 -36.70
C HIS A 121 15.74 -21.22 -36.25
N PRO A 122 15.79 -20.06 -36.95
CA PRO A 122 16.71 -18.97 -36.61
C PRO A 122 16.63 -18.51 -35.15
N ALA A 123 15.44 -18.53 -34.54
CA ALA A 123 15.27 -18.18 -33.12
C ALA A 123 16.01 -19.08 -32.11
N ARG A 124 16.59 -20.20 -32.54
CA ARG A 124 17.44 -21.07 -31.71
C ARG A 124 18.93 -20.79 -31.84
N ASP A 125 19.30 -19.88 -32.74
CA ASP A 125 20.69 -19.55 -33.00
C ASP A 125 21.41 -19.21 -31.68
N MET A 126 22.61 -19.76 -31.51
CA MET A 126 23.46 -19.52 -30.34
C MET A 126 23.83 -18.04 -30.20
N HIS A 127 23.64 -17.26 -31.26
CA HIS A 127 23.76 -15.81 -31.23
C HIS A 127 22.60 -15.10 -30.51
N ASP A 128 21.42 -15.71 -30.40
CA ASP A 128 20.22 -15.07 -29.84
C ASP A 128 19.86 -15.58 -28.43
N THR A 129 20.33 -16.78 -28.06
CA THR A 129 19.94 -17.49 -26.82
C THR A 129 21.13 -17.73 -25.89
N PHE A 130 20.93 -17.51 -24.58
CA PHE A 130 21.91 -17.84 -23.54
C PHE A 130 21.84 -19.31 -23.13
N TYR A 131 22.73 -20.14 -23.67
CA TYR A 131 22.91 -21.52 -23.24
C TYR A 131 23.83 -21.60 -22.02
N LEU A 132 23.40 -22.30 -20.97
CA LEU A 132 24.20 -22.58 -19.77
C LEU A 132 25.04 -23.85 -19.94
N ASN A 133 24.48 -24.84 -20.64
CA ASN A 133 25.15 -26.07 -21.07
C ASN A 133 24.36 -26.69 -22.24
N ALA A 134 24.72 -27.90 -22.66
CA ALA A 134 24.08 -28.59 -23.79
C ALA A 134 22.56 -28.85 -23.64
N ASN A 135 22.01 -28.80 -22.42
CA ASN A 135 20.61 -29.14 -22.14
C ASN A 135 19.82 -28.01 -21.48
N LEU A 136 20.49 -26.96 -21.00
CA LEU A 136 19.89 -25.87 -20.21
C LEU A 136 20.22 -24.51 -20.81
N LEU A 137 19.22 -23.63 -20.79
CA LEU A 137 19.29 -22.26 -21.27
C LEU A 137 18.51 -21.31 -20.37
N LEU A 138 18.75 -20.01 -20.49
CA LEU A 138 17.87 -19.00 -19.93
C LEU A 138 16.70 -18.76 -20.90
N ARG A 139 15.45 -18.79 -20.38
CA ARG A 139 14.25 -18.69 -21.22
C ARG A 139 14.24 -17.39 -22.04
N THR A 140 13.86 -17.50 -23.31
CA THR A 140 13.78 -16.38 -24.26
C THR A 140 12.41 -15.71 -24.29
N HIS A 141 11.41 -16.38 -23.71
CA HIS A 141 10.02 -15.96 -23.58
C HIS A 141 9.37 -16.71 -22.39
N THR A 142 8.20 -16.26 -21.94
CA THR A 142 7.45 -16.88 -20.83
C THR A 142 6.54 -18.03 -21.28
N SER A 143 6.59 -18.40 -22.56
CA SER A 143 5.75 -19.45 -23.17
C SER A 143 5.97 -20.84 -22.58
N ASN A 144 7.12 -21.08 -21.94
CA ASN A 144 7.38 -22.31 -21.18
C ASN A 144 6.32 -22.53 -20.06
N THR A 145 5.86 -21.45 -19.44
CA THR A 145 4.78 -21.49 -18.45
C THR A 145 3.48 -22.02 -19.06
N GLN A 146 3.17 -21.63 -20.30
CA GLN A 146 1.94 -22.06 -20.98
C GLN A 146 1.91 -23.58 -21.15
N ILE A 147 3.01 -24.14 -21.65
CA ILE A 147 3.17 -25.59 -21.83
C ILE A 147 2.98 -26.32 -20.50
N ARG A 148 3.71 -25.90 -19.46
CA ARG A 148 3.67 -26.55 -18.14
C ARG A 148 2.28 -26.52 -17.52
N VAL A 149 1.58 -25.39 -17.65
CA VAL A 149 0.20 -25.24 -17.18
C VAL A 149 -0.75 -26.15 -17.97
N MET A 150 -0.63 -26.20 -19.30
CA MET A 150 -1.47 -27.07 -20.14
C MET A 150 -1.23 -28.56 -19.83
N GLU A 151 0.02 -28.98 -19.63
CA GLU A 151 0.36 -30.36 -19.26
C GLU A 151 -0.16 -30.75 -17.88
N SER A 152 -0.12 -29.82 -16.92
CA SER A 152 -0.61 -30.05 -15.57
C SER A 152 -2.14 -30.06 -15.47
N ASN A 153 -2.84 -29.54 -16.49
CA ASN A 153 -4.30 -29.41 -16.52
C ASN A 153 -4.87 -29.96 -17.84
N PRO A 154 -4.67 -31.26 -18.13
CA PRO A 154 -5.09 -31.84 -19.40
C PRO A 154 -6.62 -31.75 -19.57
N ASN A 155 -7.07 -31.42 -20.77
CA ASN A 155 -8.49 -31.29 -21.16
C ASN A 155 -9.30 -30.27 -20.36
N GLN A 156 -8.66 -29.29 -19.73
CA GLN A 156 -9.34 -28.20 -19.03
C GLN A 156 -9.39 -26.92 -19.88
N GLU A 157 -10.43 -26.12 -19.66
CA GLU A 157 -10.48 -24.76 -20.18
C GLU A 157 -9.60 -23.87 -19.29
N LEU A 158 -8.66 -23.16 -19.90
CA LEU A 158 -7.62 -22.41 -19.21
C LEU A 158 -7.66 -20.96 -19.67
N LYS A 159 -7.55 -20.03 -18.71
CA LYS A 159 -7.30 -18.61 -18.95
C LYS A 159 -6.16 -18.21 -18.04
N VAL A 160 -4.99 -17.98 -18.60
CA VAL A 160 -3.78 -17.78 -17.80
C VAL A 160 -2.99 -16.59 -18.31
N ILE A 161 -2.45 -15.83 -17.37
CA ILE A 161 -1.50 -14.74 -17.62
C ILE A 161 -0.23 -14.98 -16.80
N THR A 162 0.91 -14.66 -17.39
CA THR A 162 2.22 -14.78 -16.77
C THR A 162 3.03 -13.53 -17.09
N ALA A 163 3.86 -13.11 -16.14
CA ALA A 163 4.86 -12.08 -16.34
C ALA A 163 6.17 -12.60 -15.75
N GLY A 164 7.26 -12.41 -16.47
CA GLY A 164 8.53 -12.94 -16.03
C GLY A 164 9.70 -12.33 -16.76
N LYS A 165 10.88 -12.41 -16.14
CA LYS A 165 12.14 -12.06 -16.78
C LYS A 165 12.44 -13.03 -17.91
N VAL A 166 12.91 -12.51 -19.02
CA VAL A 166 13.34 -13.26 -20.18
C VAL A 166 14.67 -12.71 -20.64
N TYR A 167 15.44 -13.55 -21.32
CA TYR A 167 16.83 -13.29 -21.64
C TYR A 167 17.04 -13.47 -23.14
N ARG A 168 17.70 -12.50 -23.76
CA ARG A 168 18.10 -12.54 -25.17
C ARG A 168 19.48 -11.99 -25.31
N ARG A 169 20.28 -12.60 -26.17
CA ARG A 169 21.64 -12.15 -26.42
C ARG A 169 21.64 -11.02 -27.45
N ASP A 170 21.06 -9.89 -27.04
CA ASP A 170 21.07 -8.65 -27.81
C ASP A 170 22.24 -7.76 -27.37
N GLU A 171 22.72 -6.88 -28.24
CA GLU A 171 23.68 -5.84 -27.86
C GLU A 171 22.97 -4.81 -26.97
N ASP A 172 23.50 -4.55 -25.77
CA ASP A 172 22.93 -3.56 -24.85
C ASP A 172 23.02 -2.16 -25.48
N ASP A 173 21.87 -1.61 -25.86
CA ASP A 173 21.73 -0.27 -26.43
C ASP A 173 20.55 0.49 -25.78
N ALA A 174 20.14 1.62 -26.34
CA ALA A 174 19.06 2.43 -25.77
C ALA A 174 17.67 1.74 -25.80
N THR A 175 17.52 0.68 -26.60
CA THR A 175 16.26 -0.02 -26.89
C THR A 175 16.30 -1.53 -26.59
N HIS A 176 17.49 -2.10 -26.50
CA HIS A 176 17.73 -3.52 -26.27
C HIS A 176 18.48 -3.71 -24.96
N THR A 177 18.08 -4.75 -24.23
CA THR A 177 18.78 -5.19 -23.05
C THR A 177 18.77 -6.71 -23.00
N HIS A 178 19.87 -7.29 -22.52
CA HIS A 178 20.00 -8.73 -22.37
C HIS A 178 18.94 -9.37 -21.45
N GLN A 179 18.32 -8.58 -20.57
CA GLN A 179 17.23 -9.02 -19.69
C GLN A 179 16.09 -8.01 -19.66
N PHE A 180 14.90 -8.45 -20.07
CA PHE A 180 13.67 -7.65 -19.96
C PHE A 180 12.53 -8.48 -19.37
N THR A 181 11.41 -7.82 -19.07
CA THR A 181 10.22 -8.51 -18.56
C THR A 181 9.19 -8.64 -19.66
N GLN A 182 8.77 -9.88 -19.92
CA GLN A 182 7.72 -10.20 -20.88
C GLN A 182 6.46 -10.58 -20.13
N ILE A 183 5.30 -10.22 -20.71
CA ILE A 183 3.99 -10.61 -20.21
C ILE A 183 3.31 -11.38 -21.34
N GLU A 184 2.86 -12.58 -21.03
CA GLU A 184 2.10 -13.43 -21.95
C GLU A 184 0.81 -13.87 -21.30
N GLY A 185 -0.20 -14.13 -22.11
CA GLY A 185 -1.38 -14.82 -21.66
C GLY A 185 -1.96 -15.68 -22.76
N PHE A 186 -2.69 -16.70 -22.37
CA PHE A 186 -3.38 -17.59 -23.29
C PHE A 186 -4.76 -17.96 -22.76
N VAL A 187 -5.64 -18.31 -23.69
CA VAL A 187 -6.96 -18.87 -23.40
C VAL A 187 -7.17 -20.09 -24.27
N VAL A 188 -7.51 -21.22 -23.65
CA VAL A 188 -7.91 -22.46 -24.32
C VAL A 188 -9.26 -22.87 -23.76
N GLY A 189 -10.20 -23.20 -24.63
CA GLY A 189 -11.53 -23.65 -24.23
C GLY A 189 -12.43 -23.88 -25.44
N ARG A 190 -13.65 -24.35 -25.18
CA ARG A 190 -14.65 -24.50 -26.25
C ARG A 190 -15.10 -23.12 -26.74
N ASP A 191 -15.44 -23.04 -28.02
CA ASP A 191 -15.96 -21.84 -28.69
C ASP A 191 -15.06 -20.59 -28.63
N ILE A 192 -13.76 -20.78 -28.36
CA ILE A 192 -12.76 -19.72 -28.45
C ILE A 192 -12.42 -19.46 -29.91
N SER A 193 -12.42 -18.19 -30.28
CA SER A 193 -12.23 -17.72 -31.66
C SER A 193 -11.40 -16.45 -31.70
N PHE A 194 -10.96 -16.05 -32.89
CA PHE A 194 -10.15 -14.86 -33.09
C PHE A 194 -10.81 -13.55 -32.61
N SER A 195 -12.14 -13.48 -32.57
CA SER A 195 -12.83 -12.30 -32.03
C SER A 195 -12.53 -12.07 -30.54
N HIS A 196 -12.30 -13.14 -29.78
CA HIS A 196 -11.92 -13.06 -28.38
C HIS A 196 -10.52 -12.47 -28.21
N LEU A 197 -9.58 -12.85 -29.08
CA LEU A 197 -8.24 -12.25 -29.10
C LEU A 197 -8.32 -10.76 -29.47
N LYS A 198 -9.16 -10.39 -30.44
CA LYS A 198 -9.36 -8.98 -30.82
C LYS A 198 -9.90 -8.14 -29.67
N ALA A 199 -10.69 -8.73 -28.76
CA ALA A 199 -11.20 -8.03 -27.58
C ALA A 199 -10.08 -7.54 -26.64
N TRP A 200 -8.91 -8.18 -26.65
CA TRP A 200 -7.74 -7.74 -25.87
C TRP A 200 -7.21 -6.36 -26.28
N LYS A 201 -7.63 -5.83 -27.44
CA LYS A 201 -7.38 -4.43 -27.83
C LYS A 201 -7.91 -3.43 -26.79
N TRP A 202 -8.83 -3.83 -25.92
CA TRP A 202 -9.29 -3.00 -24.81
C TRP A 202 -8.24 -2.82 -23.69
N THR A 203 -7.33 -3.78 -23.50
CA THR A 203 -6.34 -3.78 -22.40
C THR A 203 -5.45 -2.53 -22.36
N PRO A 204 -4.85 -2.05 -23.48
CA PRO A 204 -4.09 -0.80 -23.46
C PRO A 204 -4.96 0.41 -23.06
N ASN A 205 -6.21 0.47 -23.50
CA ASN A 205 -7.11 1.55 -23.12
C ASN A 205 -7.43 1.52 -21.63
N ALA A 206 -7.66 0.34 -21.06
CA ALA A 206 -7.90 0.16 -19.62
C ALA A 206 -6.67 0.58 -18.78
N LEU A 207 -5.48 0.21 -19.24
CA LEU A 207 -4.22 0.57 -18.56
C LEU A 207 -3.98 2.08 -18.54
N LEU A 208 -4.30 2.76 -19.65
CA LEU A 208 -4.07 4.20 -19.83
C LEU A 208 -5.25 5.09 -19.38
N ALA A 209 -6.42 4.53 -19.08
CA ALA A 209 -7.63 5.28 -18.75
C ALA A 209 -7.46 6.19 -17.52
N LYS A 210 -6.68 5.76 -16.50
CA LYS A 210 -6.40 6.59 -15.31
C LYS A 210 -5.46 7.77 -15.61
N GLU A 211 -4.56 7.67 -16.58
CA GLU A 211 -3.63 8.75 -16.91
C GLU A 211 -4.35 9.90 -17.61
N LYS A 212 -5.35 9.61 -18.45
CA LYS A 212 -6.16 10.65 -19.12
C LYS A 212 -6.95 11.50 -18.12
N ALA A 213 -7.48 10.92 -17.04
CA ALA A 213 -8.19 11.66 -16.01
C ALA A 213 -7.26 12.61 -15.21
N VAL A 214 -6.03 12.18 -14.92
CA VAL A 214 -5.03 12.99 -14.19
C VAL A 214 -4.47 14.12 -15.06
N ILE A 215 -4.23 13.86 -16.36
CA ILE A 215 -3.75 14.88 -17.31
C ILE A 215 -4.85 15.92 -17.58
N SER A 216 -6.11 15.52 -17.67
CA SER A 216 -7.24 16.45 -17.78
C SER A 216 -7.37 17.35 -16.56
N ALA A 217 -7.21 16.81 -15.35
CA ALA A 217 -7.28 17.58 -14.11
C ALA A 217 -6.12 18.57 -13.94
N LYS A 218 -4.93 18.28 -14.50
CA LYS A 218 -3.77 19.19 -14.49
C LYS A 218 -3.81 20.30 -15.54
N LYS A 219 -4.65 20.21 -16.57
CA LYS A 219 -4.82 21.26 -17.59
C LYS A 219 -5.88 22.30 -17.23
N THR A 220 -6.67 22.05 -16.19
CA THR A 220 -7.77 22.92 -15.75
C THR A 220 -7.49 23.61 -14.41
N GLY A 221 -6.22 23.69 -14.00
CA GLY A 221 -5.78 24.35 -12.77
C GLY A 221 -4.71 25.39 -13.06
#